data_AF-A0A4Q2KQJ2-F1
#
_entry.id   AF-A0A4Q2KQJ2-F1
#
_cell.length_a   1.000
_cell.length_b   1.000
_cell.length_c   1.000
_cell.angle_alpha   90.00
_cell.angle_beta   90.00
_cell.angle_gamma   90.00
#
_symmetry.space_group_name_H-M   'P 1'
#
loop_
_entity.id
_entity.type
_entity.pdbx_description
1 polymer ?
#
loop_
_entity_poly.entity_id
_entity_poly.type
_entity_poly.pdbx_seq_one_letter_code
_entity_poly.pdbx_strand_id
1 'polypeptide(L)'
;APAPPPAAEPAPPPEPVPNAPAPVVEWGPANDLGATTGANGTPVTDGSGMPVSYTVVEGDHFFDIAQRFELPQQQLLRMNPQIHDFGETVYIGDVINLDWTKTG
;
A
#
# COMPACT_ATOMS: atom_id res chain seq x y z
N ALA A 1 -7.12 25.33 32.54
CA ALA A 1 -7.79 24.79 31.35
C ALA A 1 -8.30 23.38 31.68
N PRO A 2 -9.53 23.00 31.31
CA PRO A 2 -9.98 21.61 31.45
C PRO A 2 -9.21 20.70 30.48
N ALA A 3 -8.88 19.48 30.90
CA ALA A 3 -8.26 18.47 30.06
C ALA A 3 -9.24 18.04 28.93
N PRO A 4 -8.76 17.72 27.72
CA PRO A 4 -9.62 17.14 26.70
C PRO A 4 -10.17 15.79 27.19
N PRO A 5 -11.40 15.42 26.81
CA PRO A 5 -11.93 14.10 27.14
C PRO A 5 -11.05 13.02 26.51
N PRO A 6 -10.94 11.83 27.14
CA PRO A 6 -10.23 10.70 26.54
C PRO A 6 -10.87 10.37 25.19
N ALA A 7 -10.04 10.21 24.16
CA ALA A 7 -10.49 9.71 22.87
C ALA A 7 -11.18 8.35 23.08
N ALA A 8 -12.38 8.19 22.52
CA ALA A 8 -13.09 6.91 22.59
C ALA A 8 -12.19 5.83 21.99
N GLU A 9 -11.90 4.79 22.78
CA GLU A 9 -11.23 3.60 22.27
C GLU A 9 -12.06 3.04 21.10
N PRO A 10 -11.42 2.60 20.00
CA PRO A 10 -12.12 1.92 18.92
C PRO A 10 -12.94 0.77 19.51
N ALA A 11 -14.20 0.64 19.09
CA ALA A 11 -15.04 -0.46 19.54
C ALA A 11 -14.32 -1.79 19.24
N PRO A 12 -14.43 -2.79 20.14
CA PRO A 12 -13.85 -4.11 19.88
C PRO A 12 -14.44 -4.66 18.57
N PRO A 13 -13.64 -5.39 17.78
CA PRO A 13 -14.15 -6.01 16.56
C PRO A 13 -15.33 -6.94 16.90
N PRO A 14 -16.34 -7.05 16.01
CA PRO A 14 -17.47 -7.95 16.23
C PRO A 14 -16.97 -9.39 16.42
N GLU A 15 -17.63 -10.14 17.32
CA GLU A 15 -17.33 -11.55 17.53
C GLU A 15 -17.47 -12.34 16.21
N PRO A 16 -16.52 -13.24 15.87
CA PRO A 16 -16.58 -13.98 14.61
C PRO A 16 -17.77 -14.94 14.61
N VAL A 17 -18.75 -14.67 13.74
CA VAL A 17 -19.89 -15.57 13.50
C VAL A 17 -19.46 -16.65 12.50
N PRO A 18 -19.65 -17.95 12.77
CA PRO A 18 -19.34 -19.00 11.81
C PRO A 18 -20.00 -18.74 10.44
N ASN A 19 -19.21 -18.81 9.37
CA ASN A 19 -19.66 -18.63 7.98
C ASN A 19 -20.25 -17.25 7.64
N ALA A 20 -20.08 -16.22 8.48
CA ALA A 20 -20.39 -14.86 8.06
C ALA A 20 -19.51 -14.45 6.86
N PRO A 21 -20.07 -13.68 5.91
CA PRO A 21 -19.26 -13.12 4.83
C PRO A 21 -18.12 -12.29 5.43
N ALA A 22 -16.91 -12.46 4.89
CA ALA A 22 -15.78 -11.65 5.30
C ALA A 22 -16.12 -10.16 5.09
N PRO A 23 -15.78 -9.28 6.05
CA PRO A 23 -15.93 -7.84 5.83
C PRO A 23 -15.11 -7.44 4.61
N VAL A 24 -15.68 -6.56 3.77
CA VAL A 24 -14.94 -5.98 2.65
C VAL A 24 -13.90 -5.03 3.23
N VAL A 25 -12.63 -5.42 3.15
CA VAL A 25 -11.50 -4.56 3.55
C VAL A 25 -11.12 -3.71 2.35
N GLU A 26 -11.16 -2.37 2.51
CA GLU A 26 -10.54 -1.45 1.57
C GLU A 26 -9.03 -1.46 1.79
N TRP A 27 -8.28 -1.98 0.82
CA TRP A 27 -6.83 -2.05 0.86
C TRP A 27 -6.25 -0.72 0.35
N GLY A 28 -6.16 0.26 1.25
CA GLY A 28 -5.53 1.56 0.99
C GLY A 28 -5.82 2.57 2.10
N PRO A 29 -5.18 3.76 2.07
CA PRO A 29 -4.23 4.25 1.05
C PRO A 29 -2.83 3.61 1.16
N ALA A 30 -1.99 3.84 0.15
CA ALA A 30 -0.55 3.58 0.26
C ALA A 30 0.07 4.49 1.33
N ASN A 31 0.76 3.92 2.32
CA ASN A 31 1.46 4.67 3.36
C ASN A 31 2.97 4.45 3.23
N ASP A 32 3.75 5.51 2.98
CA ASP A 32 5.20 5.37 2.84
C ASP A 32 5.87 5.19 4.20
N LEU A 33 6.33 3.97 4.50
CA LEU A 33 7.13 3.66 5.70
C LEU A 33 8.59 4.10 5.59
N GLY A 34 8.99 4.65 4.45
CA GLY A 34 10.36 5.07 4.15
C GLY A 34 11.16 4.00 3.41
N ALA A 35 12.31 4.42 2.89
CA ALA A 35 13.18 3.54 2.12
C ALA A 35 13.70 2.35 2.97
N THR A 36 13.71 1.17 2.36
CA THR A 36 14.21 -0.07 2.95
C THR A 36 15.04 -0.84 1.92
N THR A 37 15.79 -1.86 2.34
CA THR A 37 16.42 -2.82 1.43
C THR A 37 15.35 -3.40 0.51
N GLY A 38 15.58 -3.33 -0.82
CA GLY A 38 14.59 -3.77 -1.81
C GLY A 38 13.56 -2.71 -2.23
N ALA A 39 13.55 -1.51 -1.63
CA ALA A 39 12.65 -0.42 -2.01
C ALA A 39 13.24 0.97 -1.73
N ASN A 40 14.27 1.34 -2.51
CA ASN A 40 15.06 2.57 -2.36
C ASN A 40 14.66 3.71 -3.31
N GLY A 41 13.80 3.42 -4.28
CA GLY A 41 13.23 4.40 -5.20
C GLY A 41 12.52 5.54 -4.46
N THR A 42 12.39 6.66 -5.16
CA THR A 42 11.73 7.85 -4.62
C THR A 42 10.26 7.85 -5.04
N PRO A 43 9.31 7.87 -4.09
CA PRO A 43 7.90 8.03 -4.43
C PRO A 43 7.59 9.46 -4.82
N VAL A 44 6.62 9.61 -5.72
CA VAL A 44 5.96 10.89 -6.00
C VAL A 44 4.72 10.97 -5.15
N THR A 45 4.52 12.10 -4.50
CA THR A 45 3.32 12.40 -3.72
C THR A 45 2.44 13.42 -4.42
N ASP A 46 1.14 13.39 -4.13
CA ASP A 46 0.20 14.40 -4.59
C ASP A 46 0.22 15.68 -3.72
N GLY A 47 -0.68 16.62 -4.00
CA GLY A 47 -0.80 17.88 -3.26
C GLY A 47 -1.25 17.73 -1.79
N SER A 48 -1.73 16.53 -1.40
CA SER A 48 -2.08 16.18 -0.02
C SER A 48 -0.99 15.38 0.70
N GLY A 49 0.10 15.04 -0.01
CA GLY A 49 1.21 14.26 0.50
C GLY A 49 1.01 12.74 0.39
N MET A 50 -0.03 12.26 -0.29
CA MET A 50 -0.26 10.84 -0.49
C MET A 50 0.64 10.29 -1.61
N PRO A 51 1.31 9.13 -1.43
CA PRO A 51 2.05 8.48 -2.49
C PRO A 51 1.14 8.11 -3.66
N VAL A 52 1.51 8.51 -4.88
CA VAL A 52 0.75 8.23 -6.10
C VAL A 52 1.53 7.40 -7.11
N SER A 53 2.86 7.47 -7.09
CA SER A 53 3.69 6.58 -7.89
C SER A 53 5.06 6.36 -7.28
N TYR A 54 5.74 5.32 -7.74
CA TYR A 54 7.08 4.95 -7.32
C TYR A 54 7.89 4.50 -8.52
N THR A 55 9.12 5.02 -8.67
CA THR A 55 10.02 4.61 -9.76
C THR A 55 11.02 3.59 -9.22
N VAL A 56 11.05 2.41 -9.85
CA VAL A 56 11.93 1.30 -9.48
C VAL A 56 13.37 1.66 -9.80
N VAL A 57 14.27 1.43 -8.84
CA VAL A 57 15.71 1.62 -9.01
C VAL A 57 16.48 0.31 -8.86
N GLU A 58 17.80 0.35 -9.08
CA GLU A 58 18.65 -0.83 -8.92
C GLU A 58 18.55 -1.41 -7.50
N GLY A 59 18.38 -2.73 -7.42
CA GLY A 59 18.28 -3.45 -6.15
C GLY A 59 16.87 -3.45 -5.54
N ASP A 60 15.87 -2.87 -6.21
CA ASP A 60 14.48 -2.95 -5.77
C ASP A 60 13.81 -4.28 -6.18
N HIS A 61 12.86 -4.71 -5.35
CA HIS A 61 12.01 -5.86 -5.61
C HIS A 61 10.55 -5.49 -5.38
N PHE A 62 9.66 -6.00 -6.23
CA PHE A 62 8.24 -5.63 -6.20
C PHE A 62 7.56 -5.94 -4.85
N PHE A 63 7.93 -7.05 -4.21
CA PHE A 63 7.44 -7.41 -2.88
C PHE A 63 7.86 -6.39 -1.82
N ASP A 64 9.13 -6.01 -1.79
CA ASP A 64 9.64 -5.04 -0.81
C ASP A 64 9.03 -3.64 -1.04
N ILE A 65 8.76 -3.27 -2.29
CA ILE A 65 7.99 -2.05 -2.63
C ILE A 65 6.59 -2.13 -2.02
N ALA A 66 5.88 -3.25 -2.19
CA ALA A 66 4.55 -3.41 -1.59
C ALA A 66 4.57 -3.29 -0.06
N GLN A 67 5.57 -3.91 0.58
CA GLN A 67 5.78 -3.84 2.02
C GLN A 67 6.07 -2.41 2.51
N ARG A 68 6.89 -1.65 1.76
CA ARG A 68 7.18 -0.24 2.06
C ARG A 68 5.92 0.62 2.08
N PHE A 69 4.96 0.34 1.20
CA PHE A 69 3.73 1.13 1.06
C PHE A 69 2.53 0.59 1.85
N GLU A 70 2.74 -0.41 2.71
CA GLU A 70 1.68 -1.10 3.46
C GLU A 70 0.55 -1.66 2.58
N LEU A 71 0.90 -2.09 1.35
CA LEU A 71 -0.04 -2.67 0.41
C LEU A 71 0.17 -4.19 0.32
N PRO A 72 -0.91 -5.01 0.30
CA PRO A 72 -0.78 -6.39 -0.11
C PRO A 72 -0.22 -6.45 -1.54
N GLN A 73 0.77 -7.31 -1.78
CA GLN A 73 1.37 -7.49 -3.12
C GLN A 73 0.31 -7.71 -4.20
N GLN A 74 -0.73 -8.51 -3.90
CA GLN A 74 -1.81 -8.77 -4.84
C GLN A 74 -2.63 -7.51 -5.17
N GLN A 75 -2.84 -6.62 -4.20
CA GLN A 75 -3.50 -5.35 -4.46
C GLN A 75 -2.63 -4.47 -5.35
N LEU A 76 -1.33 -4.41 -5.07
CA LEU A 76 -0.39 -3.65 -5.88
C LEU A 76 -0.30 -4.19 -7.32
N LEU A 77 -0.35 -5.52 -7.53
CA LEU A 77 -0.43 -6.13 -8.87
C LEU A 77 -1.72 -5.74 -9.60
N ARG A 78 -2.87 -5.71 -8.91
CA ARG A 78 -4.14 -5.27 -9.51
C ARG A 78 -4.11 -3.80 -9.96
N MET A 79 -3.38 -2.96 -9.24
CA MET A 79 -3.15 -1.57 -9.59
C MET A 79 -2.14 -1.40 -10.75
N ASN A 80 -1.38 -2.46 -11.06
CA ASN A 80 -0.24 -2.46 -11.97
C ASN A 80 -0.29 -3.67 -12.92
N PRO A 81 -1.31 -3.78 -13.80
CA PRO A 81 -1.50 -4.95 -14.67
C PRO A 81 -0.37 -5.15 -15.69
N GLN A 82 0.48 -4.14 -15.91
CA GLN A 82 1.71 -4.26 -16.70
C GLN A 82 2.80 -5.11 -16.02
N ILE A 83 2.71 -5.34 -14.71
CA ILE A 83 3.66 -6.13 -13.96
C ILE A 83 3.23 -7.59 -14.03
N HIS A 84 4.06 -8.40 -14.70
CA HIS A 84 3.80 -9.81 -14.93
C HIS A 84 4.49 -10.70 -13.88
N ASP A 85 4.26 -12.01 -13.99
CA ASP A 85 4.93 -13.05 -13.20
C ASP A 85 4.92 -12.75 -11.69
N PHE A 86 3.77 -12.28 -11.20
CA PHE A 86 3.54 -11.97 -9.78
C PHE A 86 4.52 -10.93 -9.20
N GLY A 87 5.11 -10.06 -10.03
CA GLY A 87 6.09 -9.07 -9.61
C GLY A 87 7.54 -9.54 -9.69
N GLU A 88 7.80 -10.72 -10.26
CA GLU A 88 9.17 -11.18 -10.53
C GLU A 88 9.81 -10.41 -11.70
N THR A 89 9.01 -9.97 -12.67
CA THR A 89 9.47 -9.13 -13.79
C THR A 89 9.19 -7.67 -13.50
N VAL A 90 10.05 -7.05 -12.68
CA VAL A 90 10.12 -5.61 -12.49
C VAL A 90 11.49 -5.10 -12.94
N TYR A 91 11.50 -3.99 -13.68
CA TYR A 91 12.71 -3.42 -14.27
C TYR A 91 13.00 -2.03 -13.72
N ILE A 92 14.28 -1.67 -13.72
CA ILE A 92 14.71 -0.32 -13.36
C ILE A 92 14.03 0.68 -14.31
N GLY A 93 13.43 1.71 -13.71
CA GLY A 93 12.67 2.73 -14.43
C GLY A 93 11.19 2.41 -14.59
N ASP A 94 10.72 1.21 -14.21
CA ASP A 94 9.29 0.94 -14.14
C ASP A 94 8.62 1.90 -13.15
N VAL A 95 7.46 2.42 -13.54
CA VAL A 95 6.64 3.29 -12.70
C VAL A 95 5.51 2.45 -12.12
N ILE A 96 5.58 2.24 -10.81
CA ILE A 96 4.55 1.56 -10.05
C ILE A 96 3.50 2.57 -9.63
N ASN A 97 2.25 2.32 -10.02
CA ASN A 97 1.07 3.03 -9.54
C ASN A 97 0.83 2.70 -8.06
N LEU A 98 0.75 3.72 -7.22
CA LEU A 98 0.40 3.61 -5.80
C LEU A 98 -0.98 4.20 -5.48
N ASP A 99 -1.66 4.76 -6.49
CA ASP A 99 -3.01 5.27 -6.33
C ASP A 99 -4.00 4.09 -6.25
N TRP A 100 -4.33 3.71 -5.03
CA TRP A 100 -5.25 2.62 -4.69
C TRP A 100 -6.67 2.82 -5.24
N THR A 101 -7.04 4.03 -5.63
CA THR A 101 -8.33 4.32 -6.29
C THR A 101 -8.33 3.98 -7.78
N LYS A 102 -7.14 3.86 -8.38
CA LYS A 102 -6.93 3.47 -9.77
C LYS A 102 -6.57 1.98 -9.82
N THR A 103 -7.59 1.13 -9.81
CA THR A 103 -7.44 -0.28 -10.19
C THR A 103 -7.69 -0.42 -11.69
N GLY A 104 -6.86 -1.23 -12.37
CA GLY A 104 -6.94 -1.46 -13.82
C GLY A 104 -8.16 -2.27 -14.25
#